data_AF-A0A2S1R340-F1
#
_entry.id   AF-A0A2S1R340-F1
#
_cell.length_a   1.000
_cell.length_b   1.000
_cell.length_c   1.000
_cell.angle_alpha   90.00
_cell.angle_beta   90.00
_cell.angle_gamma   90.00
#
_symmetry.space_group_name_H-M   'P 1'
#
loop_
_entity.id
_entity.type
_entity.pdbx_description
1 polymer ?
#
loop_
_entity_poly.entity_id
_entity_poly.type
_entity_poly.pdbx_seq_one_letter_code
_entity_poly.pdbx_strand_id
1 'polypeptide(L)'
;MLNPKLDFETPYTFYYDETNNIRTFYVRENDFNYTFTANFVLGGLAIEGEVPDVKDLIDSFKLQKTAKEVKFGLIAHGDFLDCLKSRKLTLYLKFLNETNVYFHFSSLNILFWSLVDIVDSAIVDTETIHKFGPDYIMHLKNDLYKLARLEIDLVVQLFYHYGYPNIKPESLTDFVQKLMEVFAPYKDKPEFRPGIEALNDILQKAVAKGSLPFVMDDEDHILLKDFSQFYLHPLYTFTTSSHIFDNEEEIIKILDGYRILDKGEEFNGFAFVDSLDSPLTQLSDVMVGFMGKYTQYRNTHSAAEIENDIMDLEPLQVVNLQLFIDVLQKSVEKNPAFHHETDAISEIGKLHLIRHVLRLKKIRENILDQ
;
A
#
# COMPACT_ATOMS: atom_id res chain seq x y z
N MET A 1 22.56 -5.66 5.18
CA MET A 1 23.33 -5.41 3.94
C MET A 1 22.50 -4.50 3.06
N LEU A 2 23.04 -3.38 2.60
CA LEU A 2 22.37 -2.53 1.60
C LEU A 2 22.19 -3.35 0.33
N ASN A 3 20.96 -3.41 -0.20
CA ASN A 3 20.67 -4.06 -1.46
C ASN A 3 21.45 -3.32 -2.56
N PRO A 4 22.42 -3.95 -3.25
CA PRO A 4 23.33 -3.26 -4.17
C PRO A 4 22.64 -2.72 -5.43
N LYS A 5 21.34 -3.03 -5.61
CA LYS A 5 20.49 -2.48 -6.68
C LYS A 5 19.78 -1.19 -6.28
N LEU A 6 19.80 -0.79 -5.01
CA LEU A 6 19.23 0.48 -4.58
C LEU A 6 20.10 1.62 -5.10
N ASP A 7 19.44 2.58 -5.74
CA ASP A 7 20.07 3.76 -6.31
C ASP A 7 19.27 4.99 -5.91
N PHE A 8 19.89 5.87 -5.13
CA PHE A 8 19.27 7.11 -4.67
C PHE A 8 19.97 8.35 -5.25
N GLU A 9 20.97 8.13 -6.11
CA GLU A 9 21.82 9.19 -6.65
C GLU A 9 21.41 9.54 -8.08
N THR A 10 20.94 8.57 -8.87
CA THR A 10 20.44 8.84 -10.22
C THR A 10 19.25 9.81 -10.16
N PRO A 11 19.30 10.93 -10.90
CA PRO A 11 18.22 11.90 -10.90
C PRO A 11 17.05 11.39 -11.75
N TYR A 12 15.86 11.42 -11.17
CA TYR A 12 14.60 11.15 -11.86
C TYR A 12 13.67 12.36 -11.81
N THR A 13 12.69 12.39 -12.70
CA THR A 13 11.49 13.20 -12.53
C THR A 13 10.32 12.27 -12.19
N PHE A 14 9.82 12.39 -10.97
CA PHE A 14 8.70 11.63 -10.47
C PHE A 14 7.41 12.45 -10.61
N TYR A 15 6.36 11.81 -11.11
CA TYR A 15 5.00 12.32 -11.18
C TYR A 15 4.14 11.52 -10.22
N TYR A 16 3.26 12.19 -9.48
CA TYR A 16 2.44 11.58 -8.46
C TYR A 16 0.95 11.90 -8.65
N ASP A 17 0.14 10.90 -8.37
CA ASP A 17 -1.27 11.00 -8.00
C ASP A 17 -1.50 10.06 -6.80
N GLU A 18 -2.69 10.09 -6.20
CA GLU A 18 -3.07 9.24 -5.09
C GLU A 18 -4.42 8.53 -5.30
N THR A 19 -4.60 7.41 -4.59
CA THR A 19 -5.96 6.90 -4.37
C THR A 19 -6.71 7.81 -3.41
N ASN A 20 -8.04 7.70 -3.38
CA ASN A 20 -8.94 8.53 -2.55
C ASN A 20 -8.32 8.95 -1.21
N ASN A 21 -8.06 10.25 -1.06
CA ASN A 21 -7.54 10.80 0.18
C ASN A 21 -8.64 10.83 1.25
N ILE A 22 -8.56 9.90 2.20
CA ILE A 22 -9.50 9.85 3.34
C ILE A 22 -9.19 10.90 4.41
N ARG A 23 -8.08 11.64 4.24
CA ARG A 23 -7.50 12.66 5.11
C ARG A 23 -7.09 12.14 6.48
N THR A 24 -8.03 11.58 7.21
CA THR A 24 -7.83 11.00 8.54
C THR A 24 -8.53 9.65 8.58
N PHE A 25 -7.86 8.63 9.12
CA PHE A 25 -8.47 7.33 9.40
C PHE A 25 -8.81 7.24 10.89
N TYR A 26 -10.06 6.93 11.22
CA TYR A 26 -10.53 6.87 12.60
C TYR A 26 -11.59 5.79 12.80
N VAL A 27 -11.67 5.30 14.02
CA VAL A 27 -12.67 4.31 14.44
C VAL A 27 -13.96 5.00 14.87
N ARG A 28 -15.09 4.39 14.54
CA ARG A 28 -16.45 4.74 15.01
C ARG A 28 -16.98 3.57 15.83
N GLU A 29 -18.14 3.77 16.47
CA GLU A 29 -18.71 2.77 17.38
C GLU A 29 -18.85 1.36 16.79
N ASN A 30 -19.14 1.25 15.49
CA ASN A 30 -19.42 -0.02 14.84
C ASN A 30 -18.67 -0.25 13.51
N ASP A 31 -17.84 0.71 13.06
CA ASP A 31 -17.03 0.59 11.84
C ASP A 31 -15.89 1.61 11.86
N PHE A 32 -15.06 1.66 10.83
CA PHE A 32 -14.18 2.78 10.55
C PHE A 32 -14.88 3.85 9.72
N ASN A 33 -14.24 5.01 9.53
CA ASN A 33 -14.75 6.05 8.64
C ASN A 33 -14.55 5.74 7.14
N TYR A 34 -13.75 4.73 6.83
CA TYR A 34 -13.45 4.26 5.48
C TYR A 34 -13.24 2.74 5.48
N THR A 35 -13.37 2.11 4.32
CA THR A 35 -13.17 0.66 4.20
C THR A 35 -11.74 0.26 4.61
N PHE A 36 -11.61 -0.67 5.54
CA PHE A 36 -10.32 -1.22 6.00
C PHE A 36 -9.63 -2.12 4.96
N THR A 37 -10.30 -2.42 3.85
CA THR A 37 -9.81 -3.33 2.79
C THR A 37 -9.12 -2.61 1.64
N ALA A 38 -9.15 -1.28 1.59
CA ALA A 38 -8.47 -0.49 0.56
C ALA A 38 -7.13 0.04 1.09
N ASN A 39 -6.12 0.07 0.23
CA ASN A 39 -4.86 0.74 0.53
C ASN A 39 -4.93 2.21 0.08
N PHE A 40 -4.23 3.07 0.82
CA PHE A 40 -3.80 4.36 0.29
C PHE A 40 -2.56 4.14 -0.57
N VAL A 41 -2.59 4.60 -1.83
CA VAL A 41 -1.46 4.47 -2.75
C VAL A 41 -1.11 5.87 -3.23
N LEU A 42 0.13 6.28 -3.00
CA LEU A 42 0.72 7.49 -3.56
C LEU A 42 1.80 7.06 -4.54
N GLY A 43 1.75 7.51 -5.79
CA GLY A 43 2.71 7.05 -6.79
C GLY A 43 2.41 7.56 -8.19
N GLY A 44 3.04 6.97 -9.19
CA GLY A 44 2.85 7.37 -10.57
C GLY A 44 4.05 7.02 -11.43
N LEU A 45 4.40 7.94 -12.33
CA LEU A 45 5.44 7.70 -13.33
C LEU A 45 6.78 8.29 -12.90
N ALA A 46 7.86 7.53 -13.11
CA ALA A 46 9.23 7.96 -12.91
C ALA A 46 9.95 7.98 -14.25
N ILE A 47 10.59 9.10 -14.56
CA ILE A 47 11.31 9.33 -15.82
C ILE A 47 12.79 9.54 -15.54
N GLU A 48 13.63 8.80 -16.25
CA GLU A 48 15.06 9.05 -16.30
C GLU A 48 15.41 9.82 -17.58
N GLY A 49 15.95 11.02 -17.44
CA GLY A 49 16.33 11.86 -18.59
C GLY A 49 15.15 12.61 -19.20
N GLU A 50 15.02 12.56 -20.53
CA GLU A 50 14.03 13.36 -21.26
C GLU A 50 12.59 12.87 -21.05
N VAL A 51 11.69 13.82 -20.82
CA VAL A 51 10.26 13.59 -20.69
C VAL A 51 9.70 13.10 -22.05
N PRO A 52 9.06 11.91 -22.10
CA PRO A 52 8.54 11.38 -23.36
C PRO A 52 7.31 12.17 -23.83
N ASP A 53 7.15 12.29 -25.15
CA ASP A 53 5.89 12.76 -25.73
C ASP A 53 4.82 11.68 -25.60
N VAL A 54 3.78 11.97 -24.83
CA VAL A 54 2.65 11.07 -24.55
C VAL A 54 1.41 11.40 -25.37
N LYS A 55 1.48 12.39 -26.27
CA LYS A 55 0.32 12.84 -27.04
C LYS A 55 -0.28 11.72 -27.88
N ASP A 56 0.56 10.96 -28.58
CA ASP A 56 0.09 9.85 -29.43
C ASP A 56 -0.58 8.74 -28.61
N LEU A 57 -0.07 8.47 -27.40
CA LEU A 57 -0.71 7.55 -26.45
C LEU A 57 -2.09 8.07 -26.04
N ILE A 58 -2.18 9.33 -25.61
CA ILE A 58 -3.43 9.94 -25.16
C ILE A 58 -4.46 9.97 -26.29
N ASP A 59 -4.04 10.37 -27.49
CA ASP A 59 -4.89 10.37 -28.69
C ASP A 59 -5.40 8.96 -29.01
N SER A 60 -4.59 7.91 -28.77
CA SER A 60 -4.96 6.51 -28.99
C SER A 60 -6.09 6.00 -28.07
N PHE A 61 -6.29 6.62 -26.89
CA PHE A 61 -7.39 6.27 -25.99
C PHE A 61 -8.76 6.65 -26.54
N LYS A 62 -8.81 7.54 -27.55
CA LYS A 62 -10.05 8.02 -28.19
C LYS A 62 -11.08 8.47 -27.16
N LEU A 63 -10.65 9.30 -26.21
CA LEU A 63 -11.52 9.82 -25.18
C LEU A 63 -12.65 10.66 -25.78
N GLN A 64 -13.78 10.71 -25.08
CA GLN A 64 -14.90 11.57 -25.48
C GLN A 64 -14.48 13.03 -25.51
N LYS A 65 -15.01 13.82 -26.45
CA LYS A 65 -14.64 15.24 -26.64
C LYS A 65 -14.86 16.13 -25.41
N THR A 66 -15.68 15.68 -24.47
CA THR A 66 -15.98 16.37 -23.22
C THR A 66 -14.96 16.10 -22.12
N ALA A 67 -14.10 15.09 -22.27
CA ALA A 67 -13.00 14.83 -21.34
C ALA A 67 -11.94 15.93 -21.48
N LYS A 68 -11.70 16.64 -20.38
CA LYS A 68 -10.67 17.69 -20.31
C LYS A 68 -9.30 17.15 -19.92
N GLU A 69 -9.28 15.97 -19.32
CA GLU A 69 -8.09 15.28 -18.82
C GLU A 69 -8.28 13.76 -18.96
N VAL A 70 -7.17 13.03 -18.94
CA VAL A 70 -7.16 11.59 -18.76
C VAL A 70 -7.31 11.31 -17.26
N LYS A 71 -8.30 10.50 -16.92
CA LYS A 71 -8.45 9.92 -15.58
C LYS A 71 -8.59 8.41 -15.67
N PHE A 72 -8.22 7.67 -14.62
CA PHE A 72 -8.31 6.21 -14.53
C PHE A 72 -9.70 5.72 -14.93
N GLY A 73 -10.74 6.39 -14.42
CA GLY A 73 -12.14 6.13 -14.74
C GLY A 73 -12.54 6.41 -16.19
N LEU A 74 -11.65 6.83 -17.08
CA LEU A 74 -11.89 6.87 -18.54
C LEU A 74 -11.14 5.76 -19.28
N ILE A 75 -10.21 5.09 -18.60
CA ILE A 75 -9.36 4.03 -19.10
C ILE A 75 -9.92 2.66 -18.72
N ALA A 76 -10.32 2.46 -17.46
CA ALA A 76 -10.87 1.20 -16.95
C ALA A 76 -11.93 1.44 -15.87
N HIS A 77 -12.76 0.43 -15.61
CA HIS A 77 -13.88 0.51 -14.67
C HIS A 77 -14.11 -0.83 -13.98
N GLY A 78 -14.82 -0.78 -12.85
CA GLY A 78 -15.20 -1.96 -12.07
C GLY A 78 -14.20 -2.30 -10.98
N ASP A 79 -14.16 -3.59 -10.62
CA ASP A 79 -13.13 -4.15 -9.77
C ASP A 79 -11.84 -4.44 -10.55
N PHE A 80 -10.85 -5.05 -9.89
CA PHE A 80 -9.57 -5.36 -10.52
C PHE A 80 -9.72 -6.25 -11.76
N LEU A 81 -10.54 -7.30 -11.69
CA LEU A 81 -10.70 -8.26 -12.79
C LEU A 81 -11.46 -7.62 -13.96
N ASP A 82 -12.44 -6.77 -13.69
CA ASP A 82 -13.13 -5.97 -14.72
C ASP A 82 -12.19 -4.98 -15.41
N CYS A 83 -11.30 -4.33 -14.66
CA CYS A 83 -10.32 -3.41 -15.23
C CYS A 83 -9.41 -4.10 -16.24
N LEU A 84 -9.04 -5.36 -16.00
CA LEU A 84 -8.24 -6.18 -16.91
C LEU A 84 -8.92 -6.44 -18.26
N LYS A 85 -10.22 -6.17 -18.43
CA LYS A 85 -10.93 -6.29 -19.72
C LYS A 85 -10.74 -5.05 -20.61
N SER A 86 -10.10 -3.99 -20.12
CA SER A 86 -9.95 -2.74 -20.88
C SER A 86 -8.87 -2.81 -21.95
N ARG A 87 -9.24 -2.48 -23.19
CA ARG A 87 -8.29 -2.27 -24.29
C ARG A 87 -7.48 -0.98 -24.15
N LYS A 88 -8.01 0.05 -23.49
CA LYS A 88 -7.26 1.29 -23.25
C LYS A 88 -6.15 1.06 -22.21
N LEU A 89 -6.45 0.24 -21.19
CA LEU A 89 -5.43 -0.21 -20.23
C LEU A 89 -4.31 -0.98 -20.94
N THR A 90 -4.65 -1.81 -21.94
CA THR A 90 -3.64 -2.49 -22.77
C THR A 90 -2.70 -1.51 -23.47
N LEU A 91 -3.23 -0.44 -24.09
CA LEU A 91 -2.43 0.58 -24.75
C LEU A 91 -1.49 1.28 -23.76
N TYR A 92 -2.02 1.61 -22.59
CA TYR A 92 -1.26 2.26 -21.51
C TYR A 92 -0.11 1.39 -20.99
N LEU A 93 -0.39 0.14 -20.59
CA LEU A 93 0.63 -0.74 -20.03
C LEU A 93 1.69 -1.14 -21.07
N LYS A 94 1.32 -1.26 -22.35
CA LYS A 94 2.30 -1.48 -23.44
C LYS A 94 3.25 -0.29 -23.57
N PHE A 95 2.72 0.94 -23.59
CA PHE A 95 3.55 2.13 -23.64
C PHE A 95 4.55 2.16 -22.48
N LEU A 96 4.12 1.85 -21.25
CA LEU A 96 5.03 1.79 -20.10
C LEU A 96 6.11 0.71 -20.27
N ASN A 97 5.79 -0.45 -20.84
CA ASN A 97 6.78 -1.52 -21.08
C ASN A 97 7.76 -1.20 -22.23
N GLU A 98 7.32 -0.45 -23.24
CA GLU A 98 8.08 -0.18 -24.48
C GLU A 98 8.96 1.09 -24.42
N THR A 99 8.76 1.95 -23.42
CA THR A 99 9.49 3.21 -23.26
C THR A 99 10.41 3.20 -22.03
N ASN A 100 11.18 4.26 -21.76
CA ASN A 100 11.97 4.38 -20.51
C ASN A 100 11.17 5.07 -19.38
N VAL A 101 9.88 4.76 -19.29
CA VAL A 101 9.01 5.19 -18.20
C VAL A 101 8.89 4.06 -17.17
N TYR A 102 9.03 4.39 -15.89
CA TYR A 102 8.92 3.43 -14.80
C TYR A 102 7.72 3.77 -13.93
N PHE A 103 7.18 2.77 -13.23
CA PHE A 103 6.14 2.97 -12.23
C PHE A 103 6.79 2.99 -10.85
N HIS A 104 6.44 4.00 -10.05
CA HIS A 104 6.80 4.06 -8.64
C HIS A 104 5.54 4.21 -7.78
N PHE A 105 5.56 3.68 -6.57
CA PHE A 105 4.48 3.85 -5.61
C PHE A 105 4.93 3.56 -4.18
N SER A 106 4.25 4.21 -3.24
CA SER A 106 4.14 3.84 -1.84
C SER A 106 2.70 3.42 -1.56
N SER A 107 2.51 2.18 -1.12
CA SER A 107 1.20 1.61 -0.78
C SER A 107 1.12 1.35 0.72
N LEU A 108 0.05 1.83 1.33
CA LEU A 108 -0.23 1.73 2.75
C LEU A 108 -1.52 0.94 2.98
N ASN A 109 -1.41 -0.23 3.58
CA ASN A 109 -2.57 -0.92 4.14
C ASN A 109 -2.94 -0.23 5.46
N ILE A 110 -4.00 0.57 5.44
CA ILE A 110 -4.41 1.42 6.58
C ILE A 110 -4.79 0.59 7.81
N LEU A 111 -5.35 -0.61 7.64
CA LEU A 111 -5.65 -1.49 8.77
C LEU A 111 -4.37 -2.05 9.37
N PHE A 112 -3.44 -2.53 8.54
CA PHE A 112 -2.15 -3.02 9.00
C PHE A 112 -1.40 -1.92 9.77
N TRP A 113 -1.32 -0.72 9.21
CA TRP A 113 -0.75 0.47 9.87
C TRP A 113 -1.35 0.70 11.25
N SER A 114 -2.68 0.63 11.36
CA SER A 114 -3.40 0.86 12.61
C SER A 114 -3.13 -0.21 13.69
N LEU A 115 -2.52 -1.35 13.34
CA LEU A 115 -2.33 -2.49 14.25
C LEU A 115 -0.88 -2.70 14.68
N VAL A 116 0.09 -2.39 13.81
CA VAL A 116 1.50 -2.77 14.04
C VAL A 116 2.09 -2.15 15.29
N ASP A 117 1.61 -0.98 15.69
CA ASP A 117 2.07 -0.27 16.88
C ASP A 117 1.77 -1.02 18.19
N ILE A 118 0.76 -1.90 18.21
CA ILE A 118 0.52 -2.80 19.35
C ILE A 118 1.71 -3.74 19.55
N VAL A 119 2.21 -4.32 18.45
CA VAL A 119 3.35 -5.25 18.49
C VAL A 119 4.64 -4.48 18.78
N ASP A 120 4.87 -3.37 18.08
CA ASP A 120 6.07 -2.55 18.26
C ASP A 120 6.18 -2.02 19.70
N SER A 121 5.07 -1.55 20.25
CA SER A 121 4.97 -1.13 21.65
C SER A 121 5.32 -2.24 22.63
N ALA A 122 4.83 -3.45 22.38
CA ALA A 122 5.05 -4.58 23.28
C ALA A 122 6.52 -5.03 23.32
N ILE A 123 7.29 -4.75 22.27
CA ILE A 123 8.66 -5.24 22.12
C ILE A 123 9.75 -4.17 22.24
N VAL A 124 9.43 -2.87 22.13
CA VAL A 124 10.40 -1.76 22.07
C VAL A 124 11.47 -1.82 23.17
N ASP A 125 11.07 -2.17 24.40
CA ASP A 125 11.95 -2.24 25.56
C ASP A 125 12.33 -3.69 25.94
N THR A 126 12.44 -4.59 24.96
CA THR A 126 12.71 -6.00 25.23
C THR A 126 13.92 -6.52 24.46
N GLU A 127 14.71 -7.39 25.10
CA GLU A 127 15.75 -8.18 24.40
C GLU A 127 15.17 -9.06 23.27
N THR A 128 13.84 -9.21 23.20
CA THR A 128 13.11 -9.98 22.18
C THR A 128 13.48 -9.50 20.77
N ILE A 129 13.60 -8.18 20.55
CA ILE A 129 14.02 -7.62 19.25
C ILE A 129 15.41 -8.14 18.87
N HIS A 130 16.33 -8.17 19.84
CA HIS A 130 17.70 -8.65 19.63
C HIS A 130 17.80 -10.17 19.47
N LYS A 131 16.85 -10.94 20.03
CA LYS A 131 16.87 -12.42 20.00
C LYS A 131 16.26 -13.02 18.74
N PHE A 132 15.19 -12.43 18.22
CA PHE A 132 14.41 -13.04 17.12
C PHE A 132 14.55 -12.31 15.77
N GLY A 133 15.06 -11.07 15.77
CA GLY A 133 15.31 -10.31 14.56
C GLY A 133 14.04 -9.76 13.87
N PRO A 134 14.21 -8.96 12.80
CA PRO A 134 13.12 -8.22 12.15
C PRO A 134 12.09 -9.14 11.47
N ASP A 135 12.52 -10.27 10.91
CA ASP A 135 11.62 -11.19 10.20
C ASP A 135 10.57 -11.79 11.15
N TYR A 136 10.98 -12.18 12.35
CA TYR A 136 10.06 -12.72 13.36
C TYR A 136 9.04 -11.67 13.82
N ILE A 137 9.47 -10.42 14.03
CA ILE A 137 8.58 -9.32 14.40
C ILE A 137 7.54 -9.10 13.30
N MET A 138 7.96 -9.15 12.04
CA MET A 138 7.07 -9.01 10.90
C MET A 138 6.04 -10.16 10.83
N HIS A 139 6.43 -11.39 11.19
CA HIS A 139 5.49 -12.50 11.32
C HIS A 139 4.45 -12.26 12.42
N LEU A 140 4.83 -11.72 13.58
CA LEU A 140 3.89 -11.39 14.65
C LEU A 140 2.89 -10.29 14.24
N LYS A 141 3.38 -9.24 13.59
CA LYS A 141 2.52 -8.18 13.02
C LYS A 141 1.52 -8.74 12.02
N ASN A 142 1.99 -9.64 11.16
CA ASN A 142 1.15 -10.32 10.19
C ASN A 142 0.08 -11.21 10.85
N ASP A 143 0.42 -11.93 11.91
CA ASP A 143 -0.54 -12.79 12.62
C ASP A 143 -1.59 -11.96 13.35
N LEU A 144 -1.18 -10.85 13.99
CA LEU A 144 -2.12 -9.87 14.56
C LEU A 144 -3.08 -9.34 13.49
N TYR A 145 -2.55 -8.92 12.34
CA TYR A 145 -3.37 -8.44 11.22
C TYR A 145 -4.37 -9.49 10.73
N LYS A 146 -3.94 -10.74 10.51
CA LYS A 146 -4.84 -11.81 10.06
C LYS A 146 -5.96 -12.08 11.06
N LEU A 147 -5.63 -12.17 12.35
CA LEU A 147 -6.61 -12.41 13.41
C LEU A 147 -7.57 -11.24 13.55
N ALA A 148 -7.06 -10.01 13.52
CA ALA A 148 -7.89 -8.81 13.57
C ALA A 148 -8.86 -8.72 12.40
N ARG A 149 -8.43 -9.13 11.20
CA ARG A 149 -9.30 -9.20 10.03
C ARG A 149 -10.41 -10.24 10.12
N LEU A 150 -10.13 -11.39 10.73
CA LEU A 150 -11.13 -12.44 10.93
C LEU A 150 -12.23 -12.00 11.90
N GLU A 151 -11.89 -11.14 12.85
CA GLU A 151 -12.78 -10.65 13.90
C GLU A 151 -12.94 -9.12 13.86
N ILE A 152 -13.01 -8.54 12.66
CA ILE A 152 -12.89 -7.09 12.48
C ILE A 152 -13.97 -6.30 13.25
N ASP A 153 -15.21 -6.81 13.30
CA ASP A 153 -16.30 -6.18 14.03
C ASP A 153 -16.02 -6.12 15.54
N LEU A 154 -15.45 -7.18 16.11
CA LEU A 154 -15.07 -7.23 17.53
C LEU A 154 -13.86 -6.34 17.81
N VAL A 155 -12.90 -6.28 16.89
CA VAL A 155 -11.73 -5.40 17.01
C VAL A 155 -12.13 -3.93 16.95
N VAL A 156 -13.05 -3.56 16.06
CA VAL A 156 -13.58 -2.20 15.97
C VAL A 156 -14.29 -1.79 17.26
N GLN A 157 -15.15 -2.66 17.79
CA GLN A 157 -15.84 -2.41 19.07
C GLN A 157 -14.85 -2.26 20.22
N LEU A 158 -13.82 -3.11 20.26
CA LEU A 158 -12.74 -3.01 21.23
C LEU A 158 -12.01 -1.67 21.12
N PHE A 159 -11.63 -1.28 19.90
CA PHE A 159 -10.90 -0.04 19.64
C PHE A 159 -11.71 1.18 20.06
N TYR A 160 -12.99 1.21 19.69
CA TYR A 160 -13.87 2.30 20.09
C TYR A 160 -14.07 2.36 21.60
N HIS A 161 -14.30 1.22 22.27
CA HIS A 161 -14.52 1.16 23.71
C HIS A 161 -13.34 1.72 24.51
N TYR A 162 -12.11 1.40 24.09
CA TYR A 162 -10.89 1.80 24.79
C TYR A 162 -10.26 3.10 24.29
N GLY A 163 -10.88 3.80 23.33
CA GLY A 163 -10.31 5.03 22.78
C GLY A 163 -9.08 4.80 21.90
N TYR A 164 -8.86 3.58 21.39
CA TYR A 164 -7.66 3.20 20.62
C TYR A 164 -7.44 4.17 19.43
N PRO A 165 -6.20 4.64 19.17
CA PRO A 165 -4.93 4.14 19.73
C PRO A 165 -4.56 4.75 21.08
N ASN A 166 -5.40 5.53 21.74
CA ASN A 166 -5.07 6.17 23.01
C ASN A 166 -5.44 5.32 24.25
N ILE A 167 -4.80 4.15 24.41
CA ILE A 167 -5.10 3.27 25.54
C ILE A 167 -4.67 3.93 26.86
N LYS A 168 -5.63 4.09 27.78
CA LYS A 168 -5.34 4.69 29.09
C LYS A 168 -4.58 3.70 29.99
N PRO A 169 -3.64 4.16 30.84
CA PRO A 169 -2.88 3.28 31.74
C PRO A 169 -3.75 2.35 32.59
N GLU A 170 -4.88 2.84 33.10
CA GLU A 170 -5.83 2.08 33.91
C GLU A 170 -6.58 1.00 33.14
N SER A 171 -6.69 1.15 31.82
CA SER A 171 -7.41 0.24 30.93
C SER A 171 -6.49 -0.75 30.21
N LEU A 172 -5.17 -0.56 30.26
CA LEU A 172 -4.19 -1.36 29.53
C LEU A 172 -4.36 -2.88 29.75
N THR A 173 -4.47 -3.30 31.02
CA THR A 173 -4.64 -4.72 31.36
C THR A 173 -5.91 -5.30 30.76
N ASP A 174 -7.03 -4.59 30.87
CA ASP A 174 -8.33 -5.05 30.38
C ASP A 174 -8.36 -5.05 28.84
N PHE A 175 -7.80 -4.01 28.19
CA PHE A 175 -7.65 -3.97 26.74
C PHE A 175 -6.90 -5.18 26.20
N VAL A 176 -5.71 -5.50 26.76
CA VAL A 176 -4.92 -6.66 26.34
C VAL A 176 -5.67 -7.96 26.61
N GLN A 177 -6.32 -8.10 27.77
CA GLN A 177 -7.11 -9.28 28.06
C GLN A 177 -8.23 -9.48 27.03
N LYS A 178 -8.99 -8.42 26.74
CA LYS A 178 -10.09 -8.45 25.76
C LYS A 178 -9.61 -8.72 24.35
N LEU A 179 -8.51 -8.14 23.92
CA LEU A 179 -7.90 -8.45 22.63
C LEU A 179 -7.54 -9.96 22.52
N MET A 180 -6.96 -10.53 23.57
CA MET A 180 -6.62 -11.95 23.58
C MET A 180 -7.84 -12.87 23.71
N GLU A 181 -8.93 -12.40 24.31
CA GLU A 181 -10.24 -13.10 24.32
C GLU A 181 -10.83 -13.17 22.90
N VAL A 182 -10.75 -12.09 22.11
CA VAL A 182 -11.20 -12.07 20.70
C VAL A 182 -10.47 -13.16 19.89
N PHE A 183 -9.18 -13.36 20.12
CA PHE A 183 -8.38 -14.35 19.38
C PHE A 183 -8.44 -15.76 19.95
N ALA A 184 -9.03 -15.96 21.13
CA ALA A 184 -9.08 -17.26 21.80
C ALA A 184 -9.68 -18.41 20.97
N PRO A 185 -10.73 -18.21 20.14
CA PRO A 185 -11.30 -19.27 19.30
C PRO A 185 -10.34 -19.86 18.26
N TYR A 186 -9.23 -19.17 17.97
CA TYR A 186 -8.24 -19.57 16.97
C TYR A 186 -7.02 -20.30 17.57
N LYS A 187 -6.93 -20.41 18.90
CA LYS A 187 -5.78 -21.01 19.62
C LYS A 187 -5.51 -22.47 19.26
N ASP A 188 -6.55 -23.22 18.90
CA ASP A 188 -6.41 -24.63 18.53
C ASP A 188 -6.11 -24.83 17.03
N LYS A 189 -6.16 -23.77 16.22
CA LYS A 189 -5.80 -23.85 14.80
C LYS A 189 -4.27 -23.84 14.66
N PRO A 190 -3.65 -24.87 14.05
CA PRO A 190 -2.20 -24.95 13.93
C PRO A 190 -1.55 -23.75 13.23
N GLU A 191 -2.29 -23.11 12.32
CA GLU A 191 -1.82 -21.94 11.58
C GLU A 191 -1.68 -20.67 12.45
N PHE A 192 -2.51 -20.51 13.49
CA PHE A 192 -2.54 -19.31 14.34
C PHE A 192 -1.94 -19.52 15.72
N ARG A 193 -1.90 -20.77 16.20
CA ARG A 193 -1.46 -21.10 17.55
C ARG A 193 -0.09 -20.49 17.93
N PRO A 194 0.98 -20.63 17.12
CA PRO A 194 2.28 -20.06 17.49
C PRO A 194 2.26 -18.53 17.60
N GLY A 195 1.55 -17.88 16.68
CA GLY A 195 1.39 -16.43 16.67
C GLY A 195 0.61 -15.93 17.88
N ILE A 196 -0.51 -16.58 18.24
CA ILE A 196 -1.31 -16.22 19.42
C ILE A 196 -0.52 -16.42 20.72
N GLU A 197 0.20 -17.54 20.85
CA GLU A 197 1.03 -17.80 22.03
C GLU A 197 2.12 -16.72 22.20
N ALA A 198 2.78 -16.35 21.10
CA ALA A 198 3.81 -15.31 21.10
C ALA A 198 3.25 -13.90 21.35
N LEU A 199 2.13 -13.53 20.71
CA LEU A 199 1.44 -12.26 20.95
C LEU A 199 1.02 -12.14 22.42
N ASN A 200 0.45 -13.21 22.99
CA ASN A 200 0.09 -13.23 24.40
C ASN A 200 1.33 -13.00 25.29
N ASP A 201 2.44 -13.68 25.05
CA ASP A 201 3.65 -13.53 25.85
C ASP A 201 4.20 -12.09 25.84
N ILE A 202 4.32 -11.47 24.66
CA ILE A 202 4.84 -10.09 24.58
C ILE A 202 3.87 -9.08 25.19
N LEU A 203 2.56 -9.25 25.00
CA LEU A 203 1.55 -8.33 25.52
C LEU A 203 1.43 -8.44 27.05
N GLN A 204 1.51 -9.64 27.61
CA GLN A 204 1.51 -9.81 29.07
C GLN A 204 2.77 -9.20 29.71
N LYS A 205 3.92 -9.23 29.04
CA LYS A 205 5.12 -8.50 29.49
C LYS A 205 4.93 -6.99 29.45
N ALA A 206 4.28 -6.47 28.42
CA ALA A 206 3.95 -5.06 28.31
C ALA A 206 2.98 -4.61 29.41
N VAL A 207 1.95 -5.42 29.70
CA VAL A 207 1.03 -5.21 30.85
C VAL A 207 1.80 -5.20 32.17
N ALA A 208 2.73 -6.13 32.40
CA ALA A 208 3.54 -6.17 33.62
C ALA A 208 4.43 -4.92 33.79
N LYS A 209 4.84 -4.30 32.68
CA LYS A 209 5.56 -3.02 32.66
C LYS A 209 4.62 -1.81 32.76
N GLY A 210 3.32 -1.99 32.53
CA GLY A 210 2.32 -0.94 32.52
C GLY A 210 2.43 0.01 31.32
N SER A 211 2.97 -0.44 30.18
CA SER A 211 3.21 0.45 29.04
C SER A 211 3.10 -0.24 27.67
N LEU A 212 2.43 0.43 26.74
CA LEU A 212 2.44 0.20 25.30
C LEU A 212 2.65 1.54 24.57
N PRO A 213 3.88 2.07 24.50
CA PRO A 213 4.12 3.51 24.30
C PRO A 213 3.69 4.09 22.94
N PHE A 214 3.49 3.26 21.90
CA PHE A 214 3.00 3.73 20.59
C PHE A 214 1.48 3.65 20.45
N VAL A 215 0.79 3.12 21.46
CA VAL A 215 -0.69 3.09 21.53
C VAL A 215 -1.17 3.62 22.88
N MET A 216 -0.48 4.65 23.37
CA MET A 216 -0.81 5.41 24.58
C MET A 216 -0.48 6.89 24.33
N ASP A 217 -1.14 7.79 25.06
CA ASP A 217 -0.92 9.24 24.99
C ASP A 217 -1.17 9.85 23.58
N ASP A 218 -2.14 9.32 22.85
CA ASP A 218 -2.55 9.79 21.51
C ASP A 218 -3.91 10.51 21.53
N GLU A 219 -4.50 10.80 20.38
CA GLU A 219 -5.88 11.26 20.23
C GLU A 219 -6.84 10.06 20.23
N ASP A 220 -7.92 10.14 21.01
CA ASP A 220 -8.92 9.07 21.05
C ASP A 220 -9.49 8.82 19.65
N HIS A 221 -9.55 7.54 19.26
CA HIS A 221 -10.15 7.05 18.03
C HIS A 221 -9.45 7.41 16.72
N ILE A 222 -8.40 8.24 16.73
CA ILE A 222 -7.67 8.64 15.51
C ILE A 222 -6.53 7.66 15.23
N LEU A 223 -6.69 6.81 14.22
CA LEU A 223 -5.72 5.76 13.87
C LEU A 223 -4.61 6.25 12.93
N LEU A 224 -4.93 7.23 12.09
CA LEU A 224 -3.98 7.92 11.23
C LEU A 224 -4.46 9.35 11.03
N LYS A 225 -3.70 10.31 11.56
CA LYS A 225 -4.08 11.72 11.58
C LYS A 225 -4.11 12.35 10.20
N ASP A 226 -3.04 12.14 9.44
CA ASP A 226 -2.86 12.65 8.09
C ASP A 226 -1.88 11.76 7.29
N PHE A 227 -1.77 12.05 5.98
CA PHE A 227 -0.91 11.30 5.07
C PHE A 227 0.39 12.02 4.72
N SER A 228 0.70 13.17 5.34
CA SER A 228 1.84 14.02 4.95
C SER A 228 3.19 13.30 5.00
N GLN A 229 3.38 12.40 5.96
CA GLN A 229 4.59 11.57 6.05
C GLN A 229 4.84 10.72 4.79
N PHE A 230 3.79 10.29 4.09
CA PHE A 230 3.91 9.50 2.86
C PHE A 230 4.29 10.37 1.66
N TYR A 231 3.92 11.66 1.67
CA TYR A 231 4.39 12.65 0.69
C TYR A 231 5.83 13.08 0.96
N LEU A 232 6.23 13.19 2.24
CA LEU A 232 7.61 13.51 2.63
C LEU A 232 8.59 12.36 2.32
N HIS A 233 8.14 11.11 2.45
CA HIS A 233 8.96 9.91 2.23
C HIS A 233 9.77 9.90 0.93
N PRO A 234 9.16 10.07 -0.25
CA PRO A 234 9.91 10.11 -1.50
C PRO A 234 10.89 11.28 -1.56
N LEU A 235 10.58 12.44 -0.96
CA LEU A 235 11.43 13.63 -1.01
C LEU A 235 12.77 13.43 -0.31
N TYR A 236 12.77 12.85 0.90
CA TYR A 236 14.02 12.56 1.60
C TYR A 236 14.70 11.26 1.13
N THR A 237 14.01 10.44 0.33
CA THR A 237 14.57 9.21 -0.24
C THR A 237 15.33 9.49 -1.54
N PHE A 238 14.82 10.40 -2.38
CA PHE A 238 15.38 10.74 -3.68
C PHE A 238 15.75 12.22 -3.76
N THR A 239 16.65 12.68 -2.90
CA THR A 239 16.97 14.12 -2.79
C THR A 239 17.64 14.71 -4.04
N THR A 240 18.15 13.88 -4.96
CA THR A 240 18.70 14.32 -6.25
C THR A 240 17.64 14.46 -7.36
N SER A 241 16.39 14.10 -7.08
CA SER A 241 15.30 14.02 -8.05
C SER A 241 14.32 15.20 -7.95
N SER A 242 13.49 15.34 -8.98
CA SER A 242 12.36 16.28 -9.01
C SER A 242 11.05 15.53 -8.79
N HIS A 243 10.15 16.08 -7.99
CA HIS A 243 8.89 15.47 -7.59
C HIS A 243 7.70 16.38 -7.95
N ILE A 244 6.78 15.89 -8.76
CA ILE A 244 5.65 16.65 -9.32
C ILE A 244 4.35 15.97 -8.88
N PHE A 245 3.68 16.53 -7.89
CA PHE A 245 2.44 16.01 -7.34
C PHE A 245 1.22 16.64 -8.01
N ASP A 246 0.13 15.87 -8.18
CA ASP A 246 -1.20 16.46 -8.38
C ASP A 246 -1.57 17.31 -7.17
N ASN A 247 -2.46 18.28 -7.36
CA ASN A 247 -2.86 19.22 -6.32
C ASN A 247 -3.65 18.53 -5.20
N GLU A 248 -3.11 18.58 -3.97
CA GLU A 248 -3.82 18.18 -2.75
C GLU A 248 -3.73 19.32 -1.71
N GLU A 249 -4.83 20.06 -1.52
CA GLU A 249 -4.85 21.30 -0.72
C GLU A 249 -4.48 21.13 0.76
N GLU A 250 -4.86 20.02 1.39
CA GLU A 250 -4.59 19.77 2.81
C GLU A 250 -3.13 19.39 3.01
N ILE A 251 -2.58 18.57 2.12
CA ILE A 251 -1.15 18.22 2.13
C ILE A 251 -0.31 19.46 1.85
N ILE A 252 -0.67 20.31 0.88
CA ILE A 252 0.03 21.58 0.62
C ILE A 252 0.08 22.43 1.90
N LYS A 253 -1.06 22.63 2.58
CA LYS A 253 -1.12 23.41 3.84
C LYS A 253 -0.21 22.85 4.93
N ILE A 254 -0.15 21.52 5.06
CA ILE A 254 0.72 20.86 6.04
C ILE A 254 2.19 21.07 5.64
N LEU A 255 2.52 20.88 4.35
CA LEU A 255 3.88 20.97 3.84
C LEU A 255 4.44 22.40 3.86
N ASP A 256 3.61 23.42 3.64
CA ASP A 256 3.94 24.84 3.78
C ASP A 256 4.36 25.21 5.22
N GLY A 257 3.98 24.38 6.20
CA GLY A 257 4.40 24.53 7.59
C GLY A 257 5.84 24.06 7.87
N TYR A 258 6.47 23.34 6.93
CA TYR A 258 7.82 22.81 7.08
C TYR A 258 8.84 23.61 6.29
N ARG A 259 10.04 23.75 6.86
CA ARG A 259 11.24 24.14 6.13
C ARG A 259 12.10 22.89 5.88
N ILE A 260 11.98 22.31 4.70
CA ILE A 260 12.68 21.07 4.33
C ILE A 260 14.13 21.41 3.93
N LEU A 261 15.10 20.74 4.56
CA LEU A 261 16.52 20.96 4.31
C LEU A 261 17.19 19.67 3.84
N ASP A 262 17.97 19.73 2.75
CA ASP A 262 18.95 18.72 2.37
C ASP A 262 20.36 19.26 2.60
N LYS A 263 21.16 18.58 3.42
CA LYS A 263 22.53 18.99 3.80
C LYS A 263 22.64 20.45 4.29
N GLY A 264 21.58 20.98 4.89
CA GLY A 264 21.50 22.33 5.44
C GLY A 264 21.03 23.40 4.44
N GLU A 265 20.80 23.04 3.18
CA GLU A 265 20.23 23.90 2.15
C GLU A 265 18.75 23.60 1.95
N GLU A 266 17.98 24.61 1.56
CA GLU A 266 16.53 24.47 1.37
C GLU A 266 16.23 23.58 0.16
N PHE A 267 15.46 22.51 0.40
CA PHE A 267 15.12 21.54 -0.63
C PHE A 267 13.96 22.07 -1.48
N ASN A 268 14.24 22.35 -2.75
CA ASN A 268 13.28 22.85 -3.73
C ASN A 268 12.96 21.82 -4.82
N GLY A 269 13.21 20.52 -4.55
CA GLY A 269 13.05 19.44 -5.52
C GLY A 269 11.61 18.95 -5.70
N PHE A 270 10.60 19.68 -5.25
CA PHE A 270 9.20 19.27 -5.40
C PHE A 270 8.26 20.43 -5.72
N ALA A 271 7.14 20.10 -6.38
CA ALA A 271 6.07 21.03 -6.71
C ALA A 271 4.71 20.31 -6.77
N PHE A 272 3.64 21.07 -6.56
CA PHE A 272 2.26 20.67 -6.80
C PHE A 272 1.76 21.38 -8.08
N VAL A 273 1.05 20.65 -8.94
CA VAL A 273 0.60 21.15 -10.25
C VAL A 273 -0.87 20.83 -10.48
N ASP A 274 -1.52 21.64 -11.32
CA ASP A 274 -2.84 21.30 -11.87
C ASP A 274 -2.68 20.18 -12.91
N SER A 275 -3.34 19.03 -12.70
CA SER A 275 -3.33 17.90 -13.62
C SER A 275 -3.67 18.29 -15.05
N LEU A 276 -4.49 19.32 -15.29
CA LEU A 276 -4.86 19.79 -16.63
C LEU A 276 -3.64 20.17 -17.49
N ASP A 277 -2.59 20.68 -16.85
CA ASP A 277 -1.36 21.12 -17.51
C ASP A 277 -0.22 20.06 -17.42
N SER A 278 -0.48 18.91 -16.80
CA SER A 278 0.51 17.83 -16.62
C SER A 278 -0.01 16.47 -17.11
N PRO A 279 0.22 16.13 -18.40
CA PRO A 279 -0.18 14.84 -18.95
C PRO A 279 0.40 13.62 -18.23
N LEU A 280 1.60 13.72 -17.66
CA LEU A 280 2.22 12.61 -16.91
C LEU A 280 1.62 12.45 -15.50
N THR A 281 1.16 13.54 -14.88
CA THR A 281 0.33 13.46 -13.66
C THR A 281 -1.00 12.77 -13.97
N GLN A 282 -1.67 13.12 -15.08
CA GLN A 282 -2.89 12.44 -15.52
C GLN A 282 -2.69 10.94 -15.80
N LEU A 283 -1.55 10.55 -16.39
CA LEU A 283 -1.23 9.14 -16.59
C LEU A 283 -0.84 8.44 -15.27
N SER A 284 -0.31 9.19 -14.30
CA SER A 284 -0.07 8.68 -12.94
C SER A 284 -1.37 8.25 -12.27
N ASP A 285 -2.46 9.04 -12.40
CA ASP A 285 -3.82 8.65 -11.97
C ASP A 285 -4.21 7.25 -12.47
N VAL A 286 -3.98 6.98 -13.76
CA VAL A 286 -4.36 5.71 -14.39
C VAL A 286 -3.69 4.53 -13.69
N MET A 287 -2.40 4.65 -13.38
CA MET A 287 -1.65 3.56 -12.77
C MET A 287 -1.93 3.45 -11.27
N VAL A 288 -2.04 4.58 -10.56
CA VAL A 288 -2.36 4.62 -9.13
C VAL A 288 -3.77 4.12 -8.86
N GLY A 289 -4.76 4.57 -9.64
CA GLY A 289 -6.14 4.09 -9.58
C GLY A 289 -6.23 2.59 -9.86
N PHE A 290 -5.50 2.08 -10.85
CA PHE A 290 -5.42 0.65 -11.12
C PHE A 290 -4.74 -0.13 -9.97
N MET A 291 -3.66 0.41 -9.41
CA MET A 291 -2.97 -0.16 -8.24
C MET A 291 -3.88 -0.19 -7.01
N GLY A 292 -4.73 0.81 -6.81
CA GLY A 292 -5.78 0.83 -5.79
C GLY A 292 -6.76 -0.34 -5.95
N LYS A 293 -7.21 -0.64 -7.19
CA LYS A 293 -8.05 -1.81 -7.45
C LYS A 293 -7.33 -3.12 -7.18
N TYR A 294 -6.07 -3.22 -7.58
CA TYR A 294 -5.24 -4.40 -7.36
C TYR A 294 -5.01 -4.71 -5.87
N THR A 295 -4.64 -3.70 -5.09
CA THR A 295 -4.40 -3.86 -3.64
C THR A 295 -5.70 -4.20 -2.91
N GLN A 296 -6.82 -3.58 -3.28
CA GLN A 296 -8.12 -3.96 -2.75
C GLN A 296 -8.46 -5.43 -3.06
N TYR A 297 -8.27 -5.87 -4.31
CA TYR A 297 -8.48 -7.27 -4.71
C TYR A 297 -7.63 -8.23 -3.89
N ARG A 298 -6.33 -7.92 -3.69
CA ARG A 298 -5.44 -8.70 -2.82
C ARG A 298 -6.03 -8.81 -1.42
N ASN A 299 -6.44 -7.69 -0.83
CA ASN A 299 -6.93 -7.69 0.53
C ASN A 299 -8.21 -8.50 0.67
N THR A 300 -9.14 -8.46 -0.30
CA THR A 300 -10.45 -9.10 -0.16
C THR A 300 -10.52 -10.56 -0.59
N HIS A 301 -9.53 -11.09 -1.32
CA HIS A 301 -9.57 -12.46 -1.83
C HIS A 301 -8.55 -13.37 -1.13
N SER A 302 -8.97 -14.60 -0.84
CA SER A 302 -8.12 -15.68 -0.36
C SER A 302 -7.21 -16.21 -1.48
N ALA A 303 -6.20 -17.00 -1.10
CA ALA A 303 -5.31 -17.63 -2.08
C ALA A 303 -6.07 -18.54 -3.06
N ALA A 304 -7.08 -19.28 -2.58
CA ALA A 304 -7.88 -20.19 -3.41
C ALA A 304 -8.79 -19.43 -4.40
N GLU A 305 -9.41 -18.34 -3.95
CA GLU A 305 -10.20 -17.46 -4.83
C GLU A 305 -9.31 -16.85 -5.92
N ILE A 306 -8.14 -16.31 -5.53
CA ILE A 306 -7.17 -15.78 -6.49
C ILE A 306 -6.75 -16.85 -7.51
N GLU A 307 -6.46 -18.07 -7.07
CA GLU A 307 -6.08 -19.14 -8.00
C GLU A 307 -7.19 -19.41 -9.03
N ASN A 308 -8.43 -19.55 -8.58
CA ASN A 308 -9.58 -19.76 -9.46
C ASN A 308 -9.78 -18.59 -10.43
N ASP A 309 -9.81 -17.36 -9.91
CA ASP A 309 -10.01 -16.14 -10.70
C ASP A 309 -8.94 -15.99 -11.79
N ILE A 310 -7.68 -16.25 -11.46
CA ILE A 310 -6.57 -16.17 -12.43
C ILE A 310 -6.69 -17.27 -13.49
N MET A 311 -7.10 -18.49 -13.11
CA MET A 311 -7.30 -19.60 -14.05
C MET A 311 -8.45 -19.35 -15.03
N ASP A 312 -9.49 -18.63 -14.58
CA ASP A 312 -10.69 -18.33 -15.35
C ASP A 312 -10.59 -17.05 -16.21
N LEU A 313 -9.47 -16.32 -16.15
CA LEU A 313 -9.27 -15.11 -16.95
C LEU A 313 -9.44 -15.34 -18.46
N GLU A 314 -10.10 -14.39 -19.12
CA GLU A 314 -10.19 -14.33 -20.57
C GLU A 314 -8.85 -13.88 -21.21
N PRO A 315 -8.62 -14.15 -22.51
CA PRO A 315 -7.35 -13.84 -23.16
C PRO A 315 -6.89 -12.37 -23.03
N LEU A 316 -7.81 -11.41 -23.11
CA LEU A 316 -7.46 -9.99 -22.94
C LEU A 316 -7.03 -9.66 -21.51
N GLN A 317 -7.67 -10.28 -20.52
CA GLN A 317 -7.32 -10.09 -19.11
C GLN A 317 -5.94 -10.70 -18.81
N VAL A 318 -5.63 -11.87 -19.38
CA VAL A 318 -4.29 -12.49 -19.31
C VAL A 318 -3.22 -11.55 -19.86
N VAL A 319 -3.48 -10.92 -21.02
CA VAL A 319 -2.55 -9.95 -21.63
C VAL A 319 -2.34 -8.75 -20.70
N ASN A 320 -3.41 -8.15 -20.20
CA ASN A 320 -3.30 -6.97 -19.33
C ASN A 320 -2.63 -7.28 -18.00
N LEU A 321 -2.91 -8.44 -17.39
CA LEU A 321 -2.27 -8.85 -16.15
C LEU A 321 -0.77 -9.12 -16.35
N GLN A 322 -0.40 -9.75 -17.46
CA GLN A 322 1.01 -9.94 -17.81
C GLN A 322 1.71 -8.59 -18.00
N LEU A 323 1.14 -7.68 -18.79
CA LEU A 323 1.72 -6.36 -19.02
C LEU A 323 1.90 -5.58 -17.70
N PHE A 324 0.94 -5.66 -16.79
CA PHE A 324 1.05 -5.05 -15.46
C PHE A 324 2.21 -5.64 -14.65
N ILE A 325 2.32 -6.96 -14.61
CA ILE A 325 3.44 -7.66 -13.94
C ILE A 325 4.78 -7.24 -14.54
N ASP A 326 4.85 -7.10 -15.86
CA ASP A 326 6.05 -6.69 -16.58
C ASP A 326 6.44 -5.24 -16.23
N VAL A 327 5.48 -4.31 -16.13
CA VAL A 327 5.71 -2.93 -15.68
C VAL A 327 6.28 -2.91 -14.26
N LEU A 328 5.70 -3.69 -13.34
CA LEU A 328 6.20 -3.80 -11.97
C LEU A 328 7.63 -4.36 -11.94
N GLN A 329 7.90 -5.41 -12.72
CA GLN A 329 9.21 -6.04 -12.75
C GLN A 329 10.27 -5.10 -13.34
N LYS A 330 9.97 -4.47 -14.48
CA LYS A 330 10.85 -3.49 -15.13
C LYS A 330 11.23 -2.35 -14.19
N SER A 331 10.29 -1.86 -13.40
CA SER A 331 10.51 -0.76 -12.44
C SER A 331 11.41 -1.21 -11.28
N VAL A 332 11.18 -2.39 -10.70
CA VAL A 332 12.06 -2.96 -9.65
C VAL A 332 13.45 -3.30 -10.17
N GLU A 333 13.56 -3.76 -11.42
CA GLU A 333 14.84 -4.04 -12.06
C GLU A 333 15.67 -2.77 -12.28
N LYS A 334 15.00 -1.65 -12.57
CA LYS A 334 15.62 -0.34 -12.64
C LYS A 334 16.05 0.14 -11.25
N ASN A 335 15.13 0.13 -10.30
CA ASN A 335 15.40 0.53 -8.92
C ASN A 335 14.38 -0.09 -7.95
N PRO A 336 14.80 -0.97 -7.01
CA PRO A 336 13.89 -1.55 -6.04
C PRO A 336 13.18 -0.53 -5.14
N ALA A 337 13.76 0.66 -4.95
CA ALA A 337 13.15 1.73 -4.14
C ALA A 337 11.92 2.38 -4.80
N PHE A 338 11.64 2.11 -6.08
CA PHE A 338 10.40 2.58 -6.71
C PHE A 338 9.16 1.93 -6.10
N HIS A 339 9.29 0.77 -5.46
CA HIS A 339 8.17 0.09 -4.84
C HIS A 339 8.34 0.07 -3.33
N HIS A 340 7.42 0.73 -2.64
CA HIS A 340 7.35 0.74 -1.19
C HIS A 340 5.96 0.24 -0.75
N GLU A 341 5.92 -0.76 0.13
CA GLU A 341 4.68 -1.33 0.65
C GLU A 341 4.77 -1.40 2.18
N THR A 342 3.81 -0.77 2.85
CA THR A 342 3.56 -0.97 4.29
C THR A 342 2.29 -1.81 4.43
N ASP A 343 2.49 -3.13 4.47
CA ASP A 343 1.40 -4.11 4.42
C ASP A 343 1.85 -5.42 5.09
N ALA A 344 0.88 -6.27 5.43
CA ALA A 344 1.15 -7.60 5.97
C ALA A 344 1.85 -8.47 4.91
N ILE A 345 2.87 -9.22 5.34
CA ILE A 345 3.63 -10.09 4.43
C ILE A 345 2.75 -11.11 3.70
N SER A 346 1.62 -11.54 4.29
CA SER A 346 0.67 -12.41 3.62
C SER A 346 -0.05 -11.75 2.46
N GLU A 347 -0.30 -10.45 2.53
CA GLU A 347 -0.92 -9.71 1.43
C GLU A 347 0.10 -9.43 0.34
N ILE A 348 1.31 -8.99 0.70
CA ILE A 348 2.42 -8.77 -0.25
C ILE A 348 2.74 -10.06 -1.03
N GLY A 349 2.73 -11.20 -0.34
CA GLY A 349 2.99 -12.51 -0.93
C GLY A 349 1.99 -12.93 -2.03
N LYS A 350 0.79 -12.34 -2.10
CA LYS A 350 -0.22 -12.67 -3.12
C LYS A 350 0.22 -12.30 -4.53
N LEU A 351 1.11 -11.32 -4.71
CA LEU A 351 1.70 -11.04 -6.04
C LEU A 351 2.50 -12.24 -6.56
N HIS A 352 3.22 -12.95 -5.69
CA HIS A 352 3.96 -14.15 -6.07
C HIS A 352 3.02 -15.27 -6.52
N LEU A 353 1.92 -15.48 -5.79
CA LEU A 353 0.87 -16.42 -6.15
C LEU A 353 0.27 -16.09 -7.53
N ILE A 354 -0.14 -14.84 -7.75
CA ILE A 354 -0.71 -14.39 -9.03
C ILE A 354 0.26 -14.66 -10.19
N ARG A 355 1.54 -14.31 -10.03
CA ARG A 355 2.59 -14.58 -11.04
C ARG A 355 2.73 -16.08 -11.33
N HIS A 356 2.71 -16.91 -10.28
CA HIS A 356 2.83 -18.35 -10.42
C HIS A 356 1.64 -18.95 -11.18
N VAL A 357 0.41 -18.64 -10.77
CA VAL A 357 -0.81 -19.18 -11.37
C VAL A 357 -0.97 -18.69 -12.82
N LEU A 358 -0.69 -17.41 -13.11
CA LEU A 358 -0.72 -16.89 -14.47
C LEU A 358 0.24 -17.64 -15.40
N ARG A 359 1.45 -17.97 -14.91
CA ARG A 359 2.42 -18.77 -15.67
C ARG A 359 1.87 -20.17 -15.96
N LEU A 360 1.25 -20.83 -14.97
CA LEU A 360 0.64 -22.15 -15.15
C LEU A 360 -0.50 -22.12 -16.18
N LYS A 361 -1.37 -21.12 -16.11
CA LYS A 361 -2.45 -20.91 -17.09
C LYS A 361 -1.90 -20.80 -18.52
N LYS A 362 -0.91 -19.92 -18.75
CA LYS A 362 -0.30 -19.75 -20.07
C LYS A 362 0.35 -21.03 -20.60
N ILE A 363 0.99 -21.82 -19.72
CA ILE A 363 1.54 -23.13 -20.10
C ILE A 363 0.42 -24.08 -20.53
N ARG A 364 -0.69 -24.15 -19.78
CA ARG A 364 -1.85 -25.00 -20.10
C ARG A 364 -2.49 -24.62 -21.43
N GLU A 365 -2.65 -23.32 -21.70
CA GLU A 365 -3.23 -22.83 -22.96
C GLU A 365 -2.31 -23.10 -24.15
N ASN A 366 -0.99 -22.92 -24.00
CA ASN A 366 -0.02 -23.25 -25.05
C ASN A 366 0.09 -24.77 -25.34
N ILE A 367 -0.29 -25.63 -24.38
CA ILE A 367 -0.36 -27.10 -24.57
C ILE A 367 -1.66 -27.51 -25.25
N LEU A 368 -2.70 -26.68 -25.24
CA LEU A 368 -3.97 -26.95 -25.93
C LEU A 368 -3.97 -26.51 -27.41
N ASP A 369 -2.99 -25.68 -27.80
CA ASP A 369 -2.79 -25.21 -29.18
C ASP A 369 -1.75 -26.06 -29.98
N GLN A 370 -1.25 -27.16 -29.42
CA GLN A 370 -0.39 -28.17 -30.08
C GLN A 370 -1.09 -29.53 -30.11
#